data_AF-A0A645E4U5-F1
#
_entry.id   AF-A0A645E4U5-F1
#
_cell.length_a   1.000
_cell.length_b   1.000
_cell.length_c   1.000
_cell.angle_alpha   90.00
_cell.angle_beta   90.00
_cell.angle_gamma   90.00
#
_symmetry.space_group_name_H-M   'P 1'
#
loop_
_entity.id
_entity.type
_entity.pdbx_description
1 polymer ?
#
loop_
_entity_poly.entity_id
_entity_poly.type
_entity_poly.pdbx_seq_one_letter_code
_entity_poly.pdbx_strand_id
1 'polypeptide(L)'
;MGGEAGQMPPMGVRPNMGEGGVMPQRPGKTGENIELPNMGEWPNMGQVPNPGEAFNPGQIGDRGGFGGMGGVAGATALIYTDDNLSSYSAIFENAAFKPSEADQKRLLSSLQQLNEQTNLDDVVDVEQVMRYFVVHNFVLNSDSYTGNLIHNYYLAEKSGQLSMIPWDYNLAFGGMGSGQNQATALVNYPVDTPLLSGTLEERPMLAWIFSDEDYVAAYHELYAEYVEYFNSGEFASMYEQAIALITPYVAKDPTAFATFASFEQASATLKEFCLLRAASIAKQLDGDIASTSEEQAATNQANFVDASTLDIASMGTNSMGFDRARR
;
A
#
# COMPACT_ATOMS: atom_id res chain seq x y z
N MET A 1 30.13 -36.62 29.08
CA MET A 1 30.66 -35.28 29.38
C MET A 1 31.22 -34.72 28.09
N GLY A 2 30.73 -33.54 27.66
CA GLY A 2 31.22 -32.74 26.52
C GLY A 2 30.90 -33.35 25.14
N GLY A 3 30.19 -32.73 24.19
CA GLY A 3 29.88 -31.32 23.98
C GLY A 3 30.88 -30.70 22.99
N GLU A 4 30.71 -30.96 21.69
CA GLU A 4 31.36 -30.17 20.64
C GLU A 4 30.29 -29.71 19.64
N ALA A 5 30.15 -28.39 19.59
CA ALA A 5 29.27 -27.67 18.68
C ALA A 5 29.88 -27.66 17.28
N GLY A 6 29.06 -27.93 16.26
CA GLY A 6 29.43 -27.79 14.87
C GLY A 6 29.72 -26.32 14.53
N GLN A 7 30.94 -26.04 14.07
CA GLN A 7 31.32 -24.76 13.48
C GLN A 7 30.64 -24.58 12.13
N MET A 8 29.99 -23.42 11.94
CA MET A 8 29.50 -22.98 10.63
C MET A 8 30.69 -22.66 9.69
N PRO A 9 30.55 -22.90 8.37
CA PRO A 9 31.59 -22.56 7.40
C PRO A 9 31.75 -21.04 7.23
N PRO A 10 32.94 -20.56 6.89
CA PRO A 10 33.22 -19.12 6.76
C PRO A 10 32.47 -18.50 5.59
N MET A 11 31.74 -17.42 5.88
CA MET A 11 31.09 -16.55 4.91
C MET A 11 32.11 -16.07 3.86
N GLY A 12 31.74 -16.24 2.60
CA GLY A 12 32.56 -15.90 1.44
C GLY A 12 33.10 -14.47 1.48
N VAL A 13 34.28 -14.32 0.88
CA VAL A 13 35.05 -13.08 0.73
C VAL A 13 34.15 -11.95 0.22
N ARG A 14 33.98 -10.91 1.05
CA ARG A 14 33.33 -9.66 0.65
C ARG A 14 34.18 -8.97 -0.44
N PRO A 15 33.59 -8.50 -1.55
CA PRO A 15 34.31 -7.65 -2.48
C PRO A 15 34.76 -6.38 -1.76
N ASN A 16 36.02 -6.00 -1.96
CA ASN A 16 36.63 -4.80 -1.43
C ASN A 16 35.95 -3.55 -2.03
N MET A 17 34.95 -3.00 -1.34
CA MET A 17 34.42 -1.67 -1.60
C MET A 17 35.36 -0.67 -0.92
N GLY A 18 36.20 -0.02 -1.71
CA GLY A 18 37.07 1.05 -1.25
C GLY A 18 36.29 2.17 -0.56
N GLU A 19 36.96 2.85 0.37
CA GLU A 19 36.44 4.02 1.08
C GLU A 19 35.84 5.04 0.09
N GLY A 20 34.55 5.38 0.28
CA GLY A 20 33.85 6.41 -0.49
C GLY A 20 32.83 5.89 -1.52
N GLY A 21 31.76 5.22 -1.06
CA GLY A 21 30.62 4.86 -1.91
C GLY A 21 29.60 5.98 -2.02
N VAL A 22 29.57 6.67 -3.15
CA VAL A 22 28.55 7.65 -3.55
C VAL A 22 27.25 6.92 -3.88
N MET A 23 26.12 7.29 -3.28
CA MET A 23 24.79 6.81 -3.67
C MET A 23 24.52 7.13 -5.15
N PRO A 24 23.81 6.28 -5.93
CA PRO A 24 23.49 6.61 -7.31
C PRO A 24 22.61 7.86 -7.32
N GLN A 25 23.17 8.98 -7.82
CA GLN A 25 22.39 10.19 -8.04
C GLN A 25 21.45 10.00 -9.23
N ARG A 26 20.25 10.57 -9.10
CA ARG A 26 19.32 10.92 -10.18
C ARG A 26 20.11 11.37 -11.44
N PRO A 27 19.87 10.85 -12.65
CA PRO A 27 20.48 11.41 -13.84
C PRO A 27 19.80 12.73 -14.17
N GLY A 28 20.26 13.80 -13.52
CA GLY A 28 19.81 15.18 -13.73
C GLY A 28 21.01 16.08 -13.95
N LYS A 29 21.03 16.75 -15.10
CA LYS A 29 22.04 17.75 -15.47
C LYS A 29 22.21 18.78 -14.35
N THR A 30 23.46 19.08 -14.02
CA THR A 30 23.86 20.12 -13.07
C THR A 30 23.38 21.50 -13.50
N GLY A 31 22.79 22.26 -12.57
CA GLY A 31 23.10 23.69 -12.46
C GLY A 31 22.09 24.72 -12.98
N GLU A 32 20.80 24.43 -13.08
CA GLU A 32 19.78 25.47 -13.32
C GLU A 32 18.63 25.36 -12.31
N ASN A 33 18.20 26.50 -11.77
CA ASN A 33 17.03 26.60 -10.90
C ASN A 33 15.81 26.03 -11.62
N ILE A 34 15.35 24.86 -11.19
CA ILE A 34 14.07 24.31 -11.65
C ILE A 34 12.99 25.06 -10.90
N GLU A 35 12.35 26.02 -11.57
CA GLU A 35 11.03 26.50 -11.15
C GLU A 35 10.08 25.30 -11.17
N LEU A 36 9.52 24.98 -10.00
CA LEU A 36 8.40 24.05 -9.90
C LEU A 36 7.27 24.55 -10.81
N PRO A 37 6.68 23.71 -11.67
CA PRO A 37 5.54 24.13 -12.46
C PRO A 37 4.45 24.63 -11.53
N ASN A 38 3.94 25.82 -11.79
CA ASN A 38 2.81 26.41 -11.08
C ASN A 38 1.57 25.51 -11.30
N MET A 39 1.35 24.55 -10.40
CA MET A 39 0.07 23.86 -10.30
C MET A 39 -0.95 24.89 -9.83
N GLY A 40 -1.78 25.36 -10.76
CA GLY A 40 -2.83 26.34 -10.50
C GLY A 40 -3.71 25.97 -9.30
N GLU A 41 -4.35 26.98 -8.73
CA GLU A 41 -5.21 26.87 -7.54
C GLU A 41 -6.14 25.66 -7.63
N TRP A 42 -6.02 24.77 -6.64
CA TRP A 42 -6.86 23.58 -6.51
C TRP A 42 -8.29 24.01 -6.18
N PRO A 43 -9.33 23.43 -6.80
CA PRO A 43 -10.71 23.79 -6.50
C PRO A 43 -11.07 23.47 -5.05
N ASN A 44 -11.78 24.39 -4.42
CA ASN A 44 -12.29 24.28 -3.05
C ASN A 44 -13.19 23.04 -2.90
N MET A 45 -12.66 21.98 -2.27
CA MET A 45 -13.44 20.81 -1.84
C MET A 45 -14.30 21.24 -0.65
N GLY A 46 -15.61 21.38 -0.89
CA GLY A 46 -16.60 21.83 0.09
C GLY A 46 -16.63 21.00 1.38
N GLN A 47 -17.22 21.61 2.41
CA GLN A 47 -17.35 21.07 3.77
C GLN A 47 -17.82 19.62 3.83
N VAL A 48 -17.15 18.83 4.66
CA VAL A 48 -17.52 17.46 5.03
C VAL A 48 -18.68 17.50 6.06
N PRO A 49 -19.72 16.66 5.95
CA PRO A 49 -20.85 16.65 6.89
C PRO A 49 -20.49 16.17 8.31
N ASN A 50 -21.37 16.54 9.25
CA ASN A 50 -21.23 16.38 10.71
C ASN A 50 -21.34 14.90 11.17
N PRO A 51 -20.70 14.51 12.30
CA PRO A 51 -20.55 13.12 12.71
C PRO A 51 -21.79 12.62 13.47
N GLY A 52 -22.45 11.62 12.90
CA GLY A 52 -23.65 10.97 13.42
C GLY A 52 -24.21 9.90 12.49
N GLU A 53 -23.74 9.88 11.24
CA GLU A 53 -24.07 8.84 10.26
C GLU A 53 -22.87 7.90 10.13
N ALA A 54 -23.16 6.59 10.17
CA ALA A 54 -22.19 5.52 9.99
C ALA A 54 -21.33 5.77 8.75
N PHE A 55 -20.05 5.40 8.81
CA PHE A 55 -19.17 5.39 7.64
C PHE A 55 -19.84 4.51 6.59
N ASN A 56 -20.45 5.13 5.59
CA ASN A 56 -21.19 4.49 4.53
C ASN A 56 -20.42 4.75 3.23
N PRO A 57 -19.59 3.78 2.77
CA PRO A 57 -18.78 3.96 1.57
C PRO A 57 -19.62 4.28 0.32
N GLY A 58 -20.91 3.91 0.33
CA GLY A 58 -21.87 4.18 -0.76
C GLY A 58 -22.48 5.59 -0.78
N GLN A 59 -22.13 6.49 0.14
CA GLN A 59 -22.64 7.88 0.16
C GLN A 59 -21.64 8.95 -0.30
N ILE A 60 -20.52 8.55 -0.87
CA ILE A 60 -19.88 9.34 -1.94
C ILE A 60 -20.64 9.00 -3.24
N GLY A 61 -21.95 9.26 -3.23
CA GLY A 61 -22.81 9.01 -4.36
C GLY A 61 -22.56 10.03 -5.46
N ASP A 62 -22.20 9.51 -6.63
CA ASP A 62 -22.93 9.82 -7.86
C ASP A 62 -23.03 11.32 -8.21
N ARG A 63 -21.88 11.98 -8.27
CA ARG A 63 -21.72 13.12 -9.18
C ARG A 63 -21.12 12.62 -10.47
N GLY A 64 -22.00 12.08 -11.31
CA GLY A 64 -21.75 11.94 -12.73
C GLY A 64 -21.08 13.19 -13.28
N GLY A 65 -19.92 13.00 -13.92
CA GLY A 65 -19.17 14.08 -14.53
C GLY A 65 -17.66 13.92 -14.62
N PHE A 66 -17.10 12.71 -14.68
CA PHE A 66 -15.68 12.52 -15.05
C PHE A 66 -15.49 12.20 -16.55
N GLY A 67 -16.26 12.88 -17.40
CA GLY A 67 -16.00 12.94 -18.84
C GLY A 67 -15.07 14.11 -19.15
N GLY A 68 -13.75 13.95 -19.00
CA GLY A 68 -12.80 14.99 -19.47
C GLY A 68 -11.37 14.94 -18.96
N MET A 69 -11.09 14.18 -17.90
CA MET A 69 -9.74 13.96 -17.33
C MET A 69 -9.34 12.47 -17.29
N GLY A 70 -10.16 11.60 -17.88
CA GLY A 70 -10.13 10.14 -17.73
C GLY A 70 -8.92 9.39 -18.30
N GLY A 71 -8.01 10.05 -19.03
CA GLY A 71 -6.84 9.38 -19.60
C GLY A 71 -5.70 9.14 -18.59
N VAL A 72 -5.42 10.12 -17.72
CA VAL A 72 -4.24 10.05 -16.83
C VAL A 72 -4.51 9.15 -15.62
N ALA A 73 -5.68 9.27 -15.00
CA ALA A 73 -6.07 8.44 -13.85
C ALA A 73 -6.45 7.01 -14.27
N GLY A 74 -7.06 6.82 -15.45
CA GLY A 74 -7.39 5.49 -15.97
C GLY A 74 -6.13 4.67 -16.31
N ALA A 75 -5.13 5.32 -16.90
CA ALA A 75 -3.87 4.66 -17.23
C ALA A 75 -3.14 4.16 -15.98
N THR A 76 -2.98 4.99 -14.94
CA THR A 76 -2.30 4.55 -13.70
C THR A 76 -3.17 3.60 -12.87
N ALA A 77 -4.48 3.52 -13.11
CA ALA A 77 -5.36 2.48 -12.57
C ALA A 77 -5.25 1.13 -13.31
N LEU A 78 -4.48 1.07 -14.40
CA LEU A 78 -4.32 -0.11 -15.26
C LEU A 78 -5.61 -0.49 -16.00
N ILE A 79 -6.48 0.50 -16.25
CA ILE A 79 -7.72 0.31 -17.01
C ILE A 79 -7.38 0.33 -18.51
N TYR A 80 -7.83 -0.70 -19.22
CA TYR A 80 -7.73 -0.73 -20.68
C TYR A 80 -8.85 0.12 -21.30
N THR A 81 -8.47 1.10 -22.13
CA THR A 81 -9.42 2.01 -22.80
C THR A 81 -9.46 1.82 -24.30
N ASP A 82 -8.29 1.71 -24.94
CA ASP A 82 -8.13 1.53 -26.40
C ASP A 82 -6.72 1.02 -26.74
N ASP A 83 -6.46 0.80 -28.04
CA ASP A 83 -5.17 0.41 -28.61
C ASP A 83 -4.18 1.58 -28.80
N ASN A 84 -4.55 2.80 -28.43
CA ASN A 84 -3.72 3.97 -28.70
C ASN A 84 -2.70 4.19 -27.59
N LEU A 85 -1.41 4.06 -27.92
CA LEU A 85 -0.29 4.24 -26.99
C LEU A 85 -0.31 5.59 -26.24
N SER A 86 -0.82 6.65 -26.86
CA SER A 86 -0.90 7.96 -26.20
C SER A 86 -1.90 8.01 -25.05
N SER A 87 -2.89 7.11 -25.03
CA SER A 87 -3.87 7.00 -23.93
C SER A 87 -3.21 6.56 -22.62
N TYR A 88 -2.05 5.92 -22.71
CA TYR A 88 -1.29 5.38 -21.57
C TYR A 88 0.04 6.12 -21.35
N SER A 89 0.17 7.36 -21.85
CA SER A 89 1.41 8.13 -21.74
C SER A 89 1.85 8.31 -20.28
N ALA A 90 0.91 8.41 -19.34
CA ALA A 90 1.19 8.49 -17.91
C ALA A 90 2.01 7.28 -17.38
N ILE A 91 1.81 6.08 -17.93
CA ILE A 91 2.63 4.91 -17.59
C ILE A 91 4.01 5.04 -18.26
N PHE A 92 4.03 5.28 -19.58
CA PHE A 92 5.26 5.21 -20.37
C PHE A 92 6.24 6.35 -20.11
N GLU A 93 5.75 7.56 -19.83
CA GLU A 93 6.56 8.73 -19.51
C GLU A 93 7.18 8.64 -18.11
N ASN A 94 6.56 7.89 -17.20
CA ASN A 94 7.05 7.65 -15.85
C ASN A 94 7.76 6.29 -15.68
N ALA A 95 7.97 5.56 -16.77
CA ALA A 95 8.60 4.25 -16.71
C ALA A 95 10.05 4.34 -16.20
N ALA A 96 10.40 3.51 -15.21
CA ALA A 96 11.76 3.44 -14.66
C ALA A 96 12.79 3.01 -15.72
N PHE A 97 12.36 2.18 -16.67
CA PHE A 97 13.12 1.78 -17.84
C PHE A 97 12.36 2.20 -19.09
N LYS A 98 13.06 2.79 -20.07
CA LYS A 98 12.43 3.23 -21.31
C LYS A 98 11.91 2.00 -22.09
N PRO A 99 10.58 1.82 -22.24
CA PRO A 99 10.04 0.69 -22.98
C PRO A 99 10.22 0.90 -24.49
N SER A 100 10.37 -0.20 -25.23
CA SER A 100 10.24 -0.18 -26.69
C SER A 100 8.77 -0.16 -27.10
N GLU A 101 8.48 0.21 -28.35
CA GLU A 101 7.11 0.15 -28.88
C GLU A 101 6.50 -1.26 -28.80
N ALA A 102 7.33 -2.31 -28.93
CA ALA A 102 6.89 -3.69 -28.76
C ALA A 102 6.49 -4.01 -27.31
N ASP A 103 7.22 -3.45 -26.33
CA ASP A 103 6.87 -3.59 -24.91
C ASP A 103 5.57 -2.86 -24.58
N GLN A 104 5.39 -1.65 -25.14
CA GLN A 104 4.17 -0.87 -24.97
C GLN A 104 2.95 -1.60 -25.53
N LYS A 105 3.04 -2.18 -26.74
CA LYS A 105 1.95 -2.97 -27.34
C LYS A 105 1.66 -4.24 -26.54
N ARG A 106 2.69 -4.93 -26.04
CA ARG A 106 2.52 -6.10 -25.17
C ARG A 106 1.81 -5.73 -23.87
N LEU A 107 2.16 -4.59 -23.26
CA LEU A 107 1.45 -4.08 -22.09
C LEU A 107 -0.04 -3.84 -22.40
N LEU A 108 -0.38 -3.13 -23.48
CA LEU A 108 -1.78 -2.88 -23.83
C LEU A 108 -2.58 -4.19 -24.01
N SER A 109 -1.99 -5.17 -24.69
CA SER A 109 -2.61 -6.50 -24.83
C SER A 109 -2.78 -7.24 -23.50
N SER A 110 -1.86 -7.05 -22.55
CA SER A 110 -1.97 -7.61 -21.20
C SER A 110 -3.05 -6.89 -20.39
N LEU A 111 -3.12 -5.56 -20.49
CA LEU A 111 -4.17 -4.75 -19.84
C LEU A 111 -5.56 -5.11 -20.38
N GLN A 112 -5.71 -5.29 -21.69
CA GLN A 112 -6.98 -5.72 -22.27
C GLN A 112 -7.43 -7.06 -21.67
N GLN A 113 -6.56 -8.06 -21.70
CA GLN A 113 -6.85 -9.39 -21.18
C GLN A 113 -7.13 -9.38 -19.66
N LEU A 114 -6.38 -8.59 -18.89
CA LEU A 114 -6.63 -8.39 -17.46
C LEU A 114 -8.02 -7.78 -17.20
N ASN A 115 -8.39 -6.73 -17.94
CA ASN A 115 -9.69 -6.06 -17.79
C ASN A 115 -10.85 -6.94 -18.27
N GLU A 116 -10.64 -7.76 -19.30
CA GLU A 116 -11.59 -8.78 -19.78
C GLU A 116 -11.58 -10.07 -18.94
N GLN A 117 -10.65 -10.18 -17.97
CA GLN A 117 -10.40 -11.36 -17.14
C GLN A 117 -10.19 -12.65 -17.95
N THR A 118 -9.41 -12.57 -19.02
CA THR A 118 -9.04 -13.69 -19.88
C THR A 118 -7.56 -14.00 -19.79
N ASN A 119 -7.20 -15.29 -19.90
CA ASN A 119 -5.80 -15.77 -19.86
C ASN A 119 -4.98 -15.20 -18.69
N LEU A 120 -5.59 -15.08 -17.49
CA LEU A 120 -4.99 -14.43 -16.32
C LEU A 120 -3.63 -15.04 -15.97
N ASP A 121 -3.51 -16.37 -16.01
CA ASP A 121 -2.25 -17.09 -15.75
C ASP A 121 -1.12 -16.73 -16.74
N ASP A 122 -1.44 -16.25 -17.94
CA ASP A 122 -0.46 -15.85 -18.96
C ASP A 122 -0.07 -14.37 -18.85
N VAL A 123 -0.95 -13.52 -18.31
CA VAL A 123 -0.77 -12.05 -18.28
C VAL A 123 -0.50 -11.49 -16.89
N VAL A 124 -0.73 -12.24 -15.82
CA VAL A 124 -0.43 -11.87 -14.44
C VAL A 124 0.47 -12.94 -13.81
N ASP A 125 1.48 -12.50 -13.07
CA ASP A 125 2.16 -13.37 -12.12
C ASP A 125 1.25 -13.51 -10.89
N VAL A 126 0.31 -14.47 -10.98
CA VAL A 126 -0.82 -14.67 -10.05
C VAL A 126 -0.36 -14.65 -8.60
N GLU A 127 0.63 -15.46 -8.24
CA GLU A 127 1.11 -15.57 -6.86
C GLU A 127 1.78 -14.27 -6.41
N GLN A 128 2.64 -13.65 -7.23
CA GLN A 128 3.33 -12.41 -6.85
C GLN A 128 2.36 -11.25 -6.64
N VAL A 129 1.33 -11.14 -7.49
CA VAL A 129 0.31 -10.09 -7.34
C VAL A 129 -0.57 -10.33 -6.12
N MET A 130 -0.97 -11.56 -5.83
CA MET A 130 -1.69 -11.88 -4.59
C MET A 130 -0.84 -11.53 -3.35
N ARG A 131 0.44 -11.93 -3.32
CA ARG A 131 1.36 -11.58 -2.22
C ARG A 131 1.54 -10.06 -2.07
N TYR A 132 1.62 -9.33 -3.18
CA TYR A 132 1.61 -7.86 -3.16
C TYR A 132 0.37 -7.34 -2.44
N PHE A 133 -0.82 -7.81 -2.80
CA PHE A 133 -2.07 -7.33 -2.20
C PHE A 133 -2.26 -7.77 -0.76
N VAL A 134 -1.81 -8.96 -0.36
CA VAL A 134 -1.80 -9.39 1.05
C VAL A 134 -1.05 -8.36 1.90
N VAL A 135 0.16 -7.97 1.49
CA VAL A 135 0.95 -6.98 2.24
C VAL A 135 0.37 -5.58 2.11
N HIS A 136 0.00 -5.15 0.89
CA HIS A 136 -0.53 -3.81 0.61
C HIS A 136 -1.82 -3.52 1.38
N ASN A 137 -2.72 -4.50 1.46
CA ASN A 137 -4.00 -4.37 2.14
C ASN A 137 -3.88 -4.63 3.65
N PHE A 138 -2.85 -5.34 4.10
CA PHE A 138 -2.50 -5.38 5.52
C PHE A 138 -2.04 -4.00 6.02
N VAL A 139 -1.12 -3.36 5.28
CA VAL A 139 -0.52 -2.09 5.69
C VAL A 139 -1.39 -0.88 5.35
N LEU A 140 -2.48 -1.01 4.59
CA LEU A 140 -3.46 0.07 4.34
C LEU A 140 -2.85 1.36 3.78
N ASN A 141 -2.06 1.23 2.70
CA ASN A 141 -1.49 2.40 2.03
C ASN A 141 -2.50 3.03 1.05
N SER A 142 -3.27 4.00 1.52
CA SER A 142 -4.19 4.78 0.69
C SER A 142 -3.48 5.79 -0.21
N ASP A 143 -2.19 6.04 0.00
CA ASP A 143 -1.35 6.83 -0.91
C ASP A 143 -0.79 5.95 -2.04
N SER A 144 -1.55 4.96 -2.50
CA SER A 144 -1.09 3.99 -3.50
C SER A 144 -2.27 3.43 -4.33
N TYR A 145 -2.13 2.24 -4.94
CA TYR A 145 -3.05 1.71 -5.95
C TYR A 145 -4.51 1.59 -5.48
N THR A 146 -4.74 1.16 -4.23
CA THR A 146 -6.10 1.02 -3.65
C THR A 146 -6.69 2.33 -3.13
N GLY A 147 -5.98 3.44 -3.29
CA GLY A 147 -6.42 4.76 -2.87
C GLY A 147 -6.86 5.67 -4.01
N ASN A 148 -6.92 6.98 -3.71
CA ASN A 148 -7.42 8.01 -4.61
C ASN A 148 -6.40 8.49 -5.65
N LEU A 149 -5.11 8.48 -5.30
CA LEU A 149 -4.05 9.04 -6.14
C LEU A 149 -3.48 8.02 -7.14
N ILE A 150 -3.67 6.72 -6.86
CA ILE A 150 -3.38 5.61 -7.77
C ILE A 150 -1.94 5.69 -8.31
N HIS A 151 -0.99 5.59 -7.38
CA HIS A 151 0.46 5.74 -7.62
C HIS A 151 1.25 4.89 -6.62
N ASN A 152 2.54 5.17 -6.40
CA ASN A 152 3.37 4.48 -5.41
C ASN A 152 3.41 2.95 -5.56
N TYR A 153 3.53 2.53 -6.81
CA TYR A 153 3.89 1.17 -7.20
C TYR A 153 4.68 1.22 -8.51
N TYR A 154 5.51 0.20 -8.75
CA TYR A 154 6.02 -0.10 -10.09
C TYR A 154 5.25 -1.26 -10.68
N LEU A 155 4.87 -1.12 -11.95
CA LEU A 155 4.44 -2.25 -12.76
C LEU A 155 5.67 -2.90 -13.38
N ALA A 156 5.89 -4.18 -13.06
CA ALA A 156 6.96 -4.97 -13.65
C ALA A 156 6.35 -6.00 -14.60
N GLU A 157 6.91 -6.09 -15.80
CA GLU A 157 6.56 -7.11 -16.77
C GLU A 157 7.76 -8.02 -17.01
N LYS A 158 7.52 -9.33 -16.95
CA LYS A 158 8.53 -10.33 -17.23
C LYS A 158 7.89 -11.48 -18.01
N SER A 159 8.38 -11.70 -19.24
CA SER A 159 7.95 -12.82 -20.08
C SER A 159 6.44 -12.85 -20.42
N GLY A 160 5.79 -11.69 -20.44
CA GLY A 160 4.36 -11.50 -20.70
C GLY A 160 3.53 -11.27 -19.44
N GLN A 161 4.05 -11.63 -18.26
CA GLN A 161 3.32 -11.56 -17.00
C GLN A 161 3.58 -10.26 -16.26
N LEU A 162 2.51 -9.63 -15.79
CA LEU A 162 2.52 -8.42 -14.98
C LEU A 162 2.61 -8.76 -13.48
N SER A 163 3.39 -7.97 -12.75
CA SER A 163 3.52 -8.00 -11.29
C SER A 163 3.66 -6.58 -10.75
N MET A 164 3.48 -6.42 -9.44
CA MET A 164 3.56 -5.12 -8.76
C MET A 164 4.70 -5.10 -7.74
N ILE A 165 5.42 -3.97 -7.67
CA ILE A 165 6.44 -3.73 -6.67
C ILE A 165 6.03 -2.52 -5.84
N PRO A 166 5.97 -2.63 -4.50
CA PRO A 166 5.59 -1.52 -3.64
C PRO A 166 6.64 -0.41 -3.65
N TRP A 167 6.20 0.85 -3.63
CA TRP A 167 7.07 2.00 -3.50
C TRP A 167 6.46 3.02 -2.55
N ASP A 168 7.28 3.68 -1.74
CA ASP A 168 6.88 4.77 -0.83
C ASP A 168 5.68 4.48 0.09
N TYR A 169 5.91 3.67 1.13
CA TYR A 169 4.89 3.23 2.09
C TYR A 169 4.94 4.01 3.42
N ASN A 170 5.53 5.19 3.41
CA ASN A 170 5.64 6.04 4.59
C ASN A 170 4.28 6.56 5.12
N LEU A 171 3.24 6.56 4.28
CA LEU A 171 1.85 6.95 4.65
C LEU A 171 0.90 5.76 4.84
N ALA A 172 1.45 4.55 4.97
CA ALA A 172 0.70 3.35 5.36
C ALA A 172 0.14 3.46 6.79
N PHE A 173 -0.60 2.44 7.21
CA PHE A 173 -1.21 2.25 8.53
C PHE A 173 -2.20 3.36 8.90
N GLY A 174 -2.86 3.94 7.89
CA GLY A 174 -3.77 5.07 8.06
C GLY A 174 -3.11 6.46 8.03
N GLY A 175 -1.83 6.56 7.66
CA GLY A 175 -1.06 7.81 7.64
C GLY A 175 -1.60 8.92 6.71
N MET A 176 -2.41 8.60 5.70
CA MET A 176 -3.07 9.60 4.84
C MET A 176 -4.44 10.08 5.38
N GLY A 177 -4.90 9.56 6.52
CA GLY A 177 -6.22 9.87 7.09
C GLY A 177 -6.38 11.32 7.56
N SER A 178 -7.64 11.75 7.74
CA SER A 178 -8.05 13.11 8.10
C SER A 178 -7.75 13.55 9.56
N GLY A 179 -6.92 12.80 10.28
CA GLY A 179 -6.60 13.06 11.70
C GLY A 179 -7.67 12.64 12.70
N GLN A 180 -8.80 12.06 12.25
CA GLN A 180 -9.74 11.38 13.14
C GLN A 180 -9.21 9.99 13.49
N ASN A 181 -9.26 9.63 14.78
CA ASN A 181 -8.81 8.32 15.22
C ASN A 181 -9.81 7.23 14.80
N GLN A 182 -9.46 6.50 13.74
CA GLN A 182 -10.24 5.40 13.15
C GLN A 182 -9.59 4.04 13.42
N ALA A 183 -8.85 3.90 14.53
CA ALA A 183 -8.05 2.71 14.83
C ALA A 183 -8.83 1.40 14.72
N THR A 184 -9.99 1.28 15.37
CA THR A 184 -10.83 0.07 15.30
C THR A 184 -11.29 -0.23 13.88
N ALA A 185 -11.66 0.78 13.09
CA ALA A 185 -12.06 0.57 11.70
C ALA A 185 -10.89 0.12 10.82
N LEU A 186 -9.70 0.71 10.99
CA LEU A 186 -8.49 0.34 10.26
C LEU A 186 -8.00 -1.06 10.63
N VAL A 187 -8.00 -1.42 11.91
CA VAL A 187 -7.65 -2.77 12.36
C VAL A 187 -8.57 -3.82 11.76
N ASN A 188 -9.87 -3.51 11.64
CA ASN A 188 -10.86 -4.45 11.12
C ASN A 188 -11.15 -4.29 9.62
N TYR A 189 -10.30 -3.56 8.90
CA TYR A 189 -10.54 -3.29 7.49
C TYR A 189 -10.73 -4.59 6.67
N PRO A 190 -11.73 -4.66 5.79
CA PRO A 190 -12.11 -5.89 5.10
C PRO A 190 -11.00 -6.38 4.15
N VAL A 191 -10.74 -7.68 4.15
CA VAL A 191 -9.74 -8.30 3.26
C VAL A 191 -10.24 -8.58 1.85
N ASP A 192 -11.57 -8.73 1.68
CA ASP A 192 -12.21 -9.11 0.40
C ASP A 192 -12.83 -7.92 -0.36
N THR A 193 -12.87 -6.74 0.27
CA THR A 193 -13.12 -5.48 -0.42
C THR A 193 -12.10 -4.42 0.01
N PRO A 194 -10.79 -4.62 -0.22
CA PRO A 194 -9.74 -3.82 0.40
C PRO A 194 -9.47 -2.53 -0.37
N LEU A 195 -10.50 -1.71 -0.58
CA LEU A 195 -10.44 -0.47 -1.37
C LEU A 195 -10.67 0.76 -0.51
N LEU A 196 -9.58 1.48 -0.24
CA LEU A 196 -9.61 2.73 0.52
C LEU A 196 -10.29 3.86 -0.27
N SER A 197 -10.40 3.70 -1.59
CA SER A 197 -11.30 4.47 -2.45
C SER A 197 -11.58 3.74 -3.78
N GLY A 198 -12.62 4.15 -4.48
CA GLY A 198 -13.06 3.59 -5.76
C GLY A 198 -13.81 2.27 -5.62
N THR A 199 -14.02 1.59 -6.74
CA THR A 199 -14.65 0.26 -6.79
C THR A 199 -13.70 -0.79 -7.38
N LEU A 200 -14.05 -2.08 -7.25
CA LEU A 200 -13.22 -3.17 -7.77
C LEU A 200 -13.08 -3.07 -9.29
N GLU A 201 -14.14 -2.67 -10.00
CA GLU A 201 -14.14 -2.49 -11.46
C GLU A 201 -13.12 -1.43 -11.91
N GLU A 202 -12.83 -0.45 -11.06
CA GLU A 202 -11.83 0.58 -11.33
C GLU A 202 -10.40 0.14 -10.95
N ARG A 203 -10.22 -1.09 -10.45
CA ARG A 203 -8.94 -1.65 -9.99
C ARG A 203 -8.72 -3.05 -10.56
N PRO A 204 -8.56 -3.18 -11.90
CA PRO A 204 -8.50 -4.48 -12.58
C PRO A 204 -7.40 -5.41 -12.04
N MET A 205 -6.26 -4.86 -11.60
CA MET A 205 -5.16 -5.66 -11.04
C MET A 205 -5.48 -6.27 -9.67
N LEU A 206 -6.45 -5.70 -8.93
CA LEU A 206 -7.00 -6.29 -7.70
C LEU A 206 -8.23 -7.15 -8.00
N ALA A 207 -9.10 -6.68 -8.90
CA ALA A 207 -10.43 -7.24 -9.15
C ALA A 207 -10.42 -8.73 -9.52
N TRP A 208 -9.44 -9.17 -10.32
CA TRP A 208 -9.37 -10.56 -10.78
C TRP A 208 -9.17 -11.56 -9.64
N ILE A 209 -8.62 -11.15 -8.48
CA ILE A 209 -8.49 -12.02 -7.31
C ILE A 209 -9.85 -12.47 -6.80
N PHE A 210 -10.88 -11.63 -6.97
CA PHE A 210 -12.23 -11.86 -6.47
C PHE A 210 -13.22 -12.32 -7.56
N SER A 211 -12.72 -12.64 -8.76
CA SER A 211 -13.60 -13.09 -9.86
C SER A 211 -13.88 -14.59 -9.88
N ASP A 212 -13.09 -15.38 -9.13
CA ASP A 212 -13.22 -16.83 -9.04
C ASP A 212 -12.90 -17.33 -7.62
N GLU A 213 -13.64 -18.33 -7.15
CA GLU A 213 -13.49 -18.87 -5.79
C GLU A 213 -12.11 -19.49 -5.53
N ASP A 214 -11.47 -20.08 -6.55
CA ASP A 214 -10.13 -20.67 -6.42
C ASP A 214 -9.07 -19.57 -6.19
N TYR A 215 -9.21 -18.41 -6.82
CA TYR A 215 -8.31 -17.27 -6.58
C TYR A 215 -8.52 -16.65 -5.20
N VAL A 216 -9.77 -16.53 -4.75
CA VAL A 216 -10.08 -16.07 -3.39
C VAL A 216 -9.48 -17.02 -2.35
N ALA A 217 -9.62 -18.34 -2.55
CA ALA A 217 -9.03 -19.34 -1.67
C ALA A 217 -7.51 -19.22 -1.61
N ALA A 218 -6.83 -19.12 -2.75
CA ALA A 218 -5.37 -18.94 -2.81
C ALA A 218 -4.91 -17.63 -2.13
N TYR A 219 -5.67 -16.55 -2.30
CA TYR A 219 -5.40 -15.27 -1.63
C TYR A 219 -5.58 -15.36 -0.11
N HIS A 220 -6.60 -16.08 0.37
CA HIS A 220 -6.82 -16.35 1.80
C HIS A 220 -5.74 -17.25 2.40
N GLU A 221 -5.24 -18.25 1.67
CA GLU A 221 -4.10 -19.07 2.08
C GLU A 221 -2.83 -18.23 2.27
N LEU A 222 -2.55 -17.30 1.35
CA LEU A 222 -1.42 -16.37 1.46
C LEU A 222 -1.57 -15.40 2.64
N TYR A 223 -2.79 -14.95 2.92
CA TYR A 223 -3.07 -14.17 4.14
C TYR A 223 -2.83 -14.99 5.41
N ALA A 224 -3.26 -16.25 5.45
CA ALA A 224 -3.04 -17.13 6.59
C ALA A 224 -1.54 -17.36 6.84
N GLU A 225 -0.76 -17.61 5.76
CA GLU A 225 0.71 -17.68 5.83
C GLU A 225 1.30 -16.39 6.42
N TYR A 226 0.84 -15.23 5.92
CA TYR A 226 1.35 -13.94 6.38
C TYR A 226 0.97 -13.62 7.82
N VAL A 227 -0.23 -14.00 8.27
CA VAL A 227 -0.68 -13.82 9.66
C VAL A 227 0.13 -14.68 10.63
N GLU A 228 0.58 -15.87 10.23
CA GLU A 228 1.40 -16.73 11.09
C GLU A 228 2.75 -16.09 11.46
N TYR A 229 3.31 -15.23 10.60
CA TYR A 229 4.49 -14.42 10.94
C TYR A 229 4.26 -13.50 12.16
N PHE A 230 3.02 -13.06 12.38
CA PHE A 230 2.65 -12.26 13.55
C PHE A 230 2.37 -13.15 14.78
N ASN A 231 1.64 -14.26 14.59
CA ASN A 231 1.27 -15.18 15.67
C ASN A 231 2.47 -15.92 16.28
N SER A 232 3.45 -16.27 15.46
CA SER A 232 4.71 -16.93 15.88
C SER A 232 5.60 -16.03 16.76
N GLY A 233 5.35 -14.72 16.79
CA GLY A 233 6.18 -13.73 17.48
C GLY A 233 7.41 -13.28 16.68
N GLU A 234 7.60 -13.79 15.45
CA GLU A 234 8.70 -13.37 14.58
C GLU A 234 8.63 -11.88 14.23
N PHE A 235 7.42 -11.37 13.91
CA PHE A 235 7.19 -9.94 13.72
C PHE A 235 7.64 -9.12 14.94
N ALA A 236 7.19 -9.49 16.14
CA ALA A 236 7.50 -8.74 17.35
C ALA A 236 9.00 -8.69 17.62
N SER A 237 9.69 -9.83 17.44
CA SER A 237 11.14 -9.92 17.58
C SER A 237 11.88 -9.07 16.54
N MET A 238 11.49 -9.15 15.26
CA MET A 238 12.07 -8.33 14.19
C MET A 238 11.87 -6.84 14.47
N TYR A 239 10.65 -6.44 14.83
CA TYR A 239 10.27 -5.06 15.10
C TYR A 239 11.06 -4.49 16.28
N GLU A 240 11.13 -5.21 17.41
CA GLU A 240 11.90 -4.80 18.58
C GLU A 240 13.40 -4.65 18.28
N GLN A 241 13.97 -5.57 17.50
CA GLN A 241 15.37 -5.48 17.07
C GLN A 241 15.60 -4.25 16.19
N ALA A 242 14.71 -3.95 15.25
CA ALA A 242 14.79 -2.78 14.40
C ALA A 242 14.70 -1.47 15.21
N ILE A 243 13.73 -1.37 16.13
CA ILE A 243 13.59 -0.21 17.02
C ILE A 243 14.81 -0.05 17.92
N ALA A 244 15.30 -1.12 18.54
CA ALA A 244 16.49 -1.08 19.39
C ALA A 244 17.74 -0.63 18.61
N LEU A 245 17.87 -1.06 17.35
CA LEU A 245 18.97 -0.68 16.47
C LEU A 245 18.99 0.82 16.19
N ILE A 246 17.84 1.44 15.88
CA ILE A 246 17.77 2.85 15.48
C ILE A 246 17.65 3.83 16.66
N THR A 247 17.12 3.38 17.80
CA THR A 247 16.82 4.23 18.98
C THR A 247 17.99 5.14 19.41
N PRO A 248 19.24 4.65 19.56
CA PRO A 248 20.37 5.49 19.99
C PRO A 248 20.75 6.56 18.97
N TYR A 249 20.41 6.36 17.70
CA TYR A 249 20.67 7.30 16.62
C TYR A 249 19.56 8.35 16.57
N VAL A 250 18.29 7.96 16.68
CA VAL A 250 17.15 8.90 16.78
C VAL A 250 17.34 9.86 17.95
N ALA A 251 17.77 9.36 19.12
CA ALA A 251 18.00 10.19 20.30
C ALA A 251 19.12 11.25 20.12
N LYS A 252 20.02 11.06 19.15
CA LYS A 252 21.18 11.92 18.90
C LYS A 252 21.05 12.76 17.63
N ASP A 253 20.01 12.54 16.83
CA ASP A 253 19.87 13.18 15.53
C ASP A 253 19.52 14.67 15.70
N PRO A 254 20.44 15.60 15.35
CA PRO A 254 20.18 17.03 15.46
C PRO A 254 19.27 17.56 14.35
N THR A 255 18.89 16.71 13.39
CA THR A 255 18.05 17.02 12.23
C THR A 255 16.69 16.32 12.26
N ALA A 256 16.35 15.66 13.38
CA ALA A 256 15.11 14.89 13.50
C ALA A 256 13.86 15.73 13.23
N PHE A 257 12.94 15.17 12.43
CA PHE A 257 11.64 15.76 12.13
C PHE A 257 10.62 15.61 13.27
N ALA A 258 10.86 14.68 14.19
CA ALA A 258 9.99 14.34 15.32
C ALA A 258 10.80 14.28 16.62
N THR A 259 10.13 14.45 17.75
CA THR A 259 10.77 14.32 19.06
C THR A 259 11.04 12.85 19.38
N PHE A 260 12.03 12.58 20.23
CA PHE A 260 12.31 11.21 20.70
C PHE A 260 11.10 10.57 21.38
N ALA A 261 10.33 11.33 22.18
CA ALA A 261 9.10 10.85 22.81
C ALA A 261 8.01 10.50 21.77
N SER A 262 7.88 11.29 20.70
CA SER A 262 6.98 10.98 19.59
C SER A 262 7.40 9.70 18.87
N PHE A 263 8.70 9.47 18.68
CA PHE A 263 9.23 8.23 18.11
C PHE A 263 8.90 7.01 19.00
N GLU A 264 9.10 7.10 20.32
CA GLU A 264 8.77 6.01 21.25
C GLU A 264 7.27 5.68 21.22
N GLN A 265 6.41 6.70 21.26
CA GLN A 265 4.97 6.53 21.19
C GLN A 265 4.53 5.93 19.85
N ALA A 266 4.99 6.50 18.73
CA ALA A 266 4.67 6.00 17.39
C ALA A 266 5.09 4.54 17.20
N SER A 267 6.28 4.17 17.68
CA SER A 267 6.80 2.81 17.56
C SER A 267 5.98 1.81 18.36
N ALA A 268 5.55 2.18 19.58
CA ALA A 268 4.66 1.34 20.38
C ALA A 268 3.29 1.18 19.72
N THR A 269 2.69 2.28 19.24
CA THR A 269 1.40 2.28 18.55
C THR A 269 1.44 1.41 17.28
N LEU A 270 2.48 1.55 16.45
CA LEU A 270 2.60 0.80 15.19
C LEU A 270 2.73 -0.70 15.44
N LYS A 271 3.52 -1.11 16.44
CA LYS A 271 3.63 -2.51 16.81
C LYS A 271 2.28 -3.10 17.20
N GLU A 272 1.55 -2.41 18.09
CA GLU A 272 0.25 -2.86 18.55
C GLU A 272 -0.79 -2.87 17.43
N PHE A 273 -0.79 -1.85 16.56
CA PHE A 273 -1.64 -1.81 15.37
C PHE A 273 -1.44 -3.06 14.50
N CYS A 274 -0.20 -3.41 14.17
CA CYS A 274 0.11 -4.57 13.36
C CYS A 274 -0.38 -5.88 14.00
N LEU A 275 -0.21 -6.04 15.31
CA LEU A 275 -0.66 -7.23 16.04
C LEU A 275 -2.19 -7.34 16.05
N LEU A 276 -2.90 -6.24 16.33
CA LEU A 276 -4.36 -6.21 16.32
C LEU A 276 -4.92 -6.42 14.90
N ARG A 277 -4.27 -5.83 13.88
CA ARG A 277 -4.63 -6.03 12.47
C ARG A 277 -4.49 -7.49 12.06
N ALA A 278 -3.39 -8.15 12.41
CA ALA A 278 -3.20 -9.58 12.17
C ALA A 278 -4.27 -10.44 12.87
N ALA A 279 -4.60 -10.12 14.13
CA ALA A 279 -5.67 -10.80 14.87
C ALA A 279 -7.06 -10.60 14.24
N SER A 280 -7.35 -9.42 13.70
CA SER A 280 -8.61 -9.18 12.97
C SER A 280 -8.66 -9.97 11.66
N ILE A 281 -7.56 -9.99 10.90
CA ILE A 281 -7.50 -10.76 9.65
C ILE A 281 -7.70 -12.25 9.93
N ALA A 282 -7.07 -12.82 10.96
CA ALA A 282 -7.31 -14.21 11.36
C ALA A 282 -8.80 -14.50 11.56
N LYS A 283 -9.51 -13.64 12.30
CA LYS A 283 -10.95 -13.76 12.51
C LYS A 283 -11.79 -13.55 11.24
N GLN A 284 -11.30 -12.77 10.28
CA GLN A 284 -11.96 -12.63 8.98
C GLN A 284 -11.85 -13.92 8.16
N LEU A 285 -10.66 -14.54 8.14
CA LEU A 285 -10.42 -15.81 7.46
C LEU A 285 -11.22 -16.96 8.09
N ASP A 286 -11.40 -16.94 9.41
CA ASP A 286 -12.19 -17.94 10.14
C ASP A 286 -13.72 -17.71 10.04
N GLY A 287 -14.16 -16.58 9.48
CA GLY A 287 -15.57 -16.20 9.36
C GLY A 287 -16.22 -15.61 10.62
N ASP A 288 -15.43 -15.35 11.66
CA ASP A 288 -15.88 -14.72 12.92
C ASP A 288 -16.15 -13.22 12.76
N ILE A 289 -15.41 -12.55 11.87
CA ILE A 289 -15.62 -11.18 11.41
C ILE A 289 -15.91 -11.24 9.91
N ALA A 290 -16.90 -10.50 9.44
CA ALA A 290 -17.17 -10.38 8.00
C ALA A 290 -15.95 -9.85 7.22
N SER A 291 -15.67 -10.41 6.05
CA SER A 291 -14.48 -10.08 5.24
C SER A 291 -14.72 -8.99 4.18
N THR A 292 -15.99 -8.59 3.97
CA THR A 292 -16.37 -7.50 3.05
C THR A 292 -16.97 -6.30 3.79
N SER A 293 -16.86 -5.10 3.19
CA SER A 293 -17.43 -3.87 3.77
C SER A 293 -18.95 -3.94 3.95
N GLU A 294 -19.65 -4.56 3.00
CA GLU A 294 -21.11 -4.69 3.02
C GLU A 294 -21.57 -5.59 4.17
N GLU A 295 -20.95 -6.75 4.33
CA GLU A 295 -21.28 -7.69 5.41
C GLU A 295 -20.88 -7.14 6.79
N GLN A 296 -19.75 -6.44 6.89
CA GLN A 296 -19.37 -5.74 8.12
C GLN A 296 -20.42 -4.68 8.51
N ALA A 297 -20.96 -3.94 7.55
CA ALA A 297 -22.05 -3.00 7.80
C ALA A 297 -23.35 -3.73 8.20
N ALA A 298 -23.71 -4.81 7.51
CA ALA A 298 -24.93 -5.59 7.77
C ALA A 298 -24.92 -6.26 9.16
N THR A 299 -23.74 -6.66 9.65
CA THR A 299 -23.55 -7.27 10.97
C THR A 299 -23.38 -6.24 12.10
N ASN A 300 -23.49 -4.94 11.80
CA ASN A 300 -23.17 -3.85 12.73
C ASN A 300 -21.78 -4.02 13.36
N GLN A 301 -20.79 -4.42 12.56
CA GLN A 301 -19.40 -4.54 12.98
C GLN A 301 -19.21 -5.53 14.14
N ALA A 302 -20.00 -6.61 14.15
CA ALA A 302 -19.93 -7.64 15.16
C ALA A 302 -18.53 -8.24 15.26
N ASN A 303 -18.11 -8.55 16.50
CA ASN A 303 -16.85 -9.23 16.83
C ASN A 303 -15.55 -8.50 16.44
N PHE A 304 -15.64 -7.24 16.02
CA PHE A 304 -14.47 -6.41 15.73
C PHE A 304 -13.45 -6.45 16.86
N VAL A 305 -12.18 -6.56 16.49
CA VAL A 305 -11.07 -6.40 17.42
C VAL A 305 -11.05 -4.94 17.89
N ASP A 306 -11.19 -4.72 19.19
CA ASP A 306 -11.15 -3.38 19.78
C ASP A 306 -9.73 -2.82 19.71
N ALA A 307 -9.59 -1.68 19.04
CA ALA A 307 -8.35 -0.92 18.94
C ALA A 307 -8.53 0.53 19.39
N SER A 308 -9.58 0.82 20.17
CA SER A 308 -9.94 2.18 20.61
C SER A 308 -8.87 2.86 21.47
N THR A 309 -7.94 2.09 22.03
CA THR A 309 -6.80 2.58 22.80
C THR A 309 -5.64 3.08 21.94
N LEU A 310 -5.59 2.72 20.66
CA LEU A 310 -4.56 3.20 19.74
C LEU A 310 -4.85 4.63 19.32
N ASP A 311 -3.81 5.45 19.23
CA ASP A 311 -3.87 6.77 18.61
C ASP A 311 -3.14 6.76 17.28
N ILE A 312 -3.86 6.57 16.18
CA ILE A 312 -3.27 6.50 14.83
C ILE A 312 -2.51 7.78 14.49
N ALA A 313 -2.98 8.95 14.96
CA ALA A 313 -2.32 10.21 14.67
C ALA A 313 -0.92 10.31 15.29
N SER A 314 -0.65 9.54 16.36
CA SER A 314 0.68 9.46 16.97
C SER A 314 1.74 8.85 16.05
N MET A 315 1.34 8.06 15.04
CA MET A 315 2.25 7.50 14.04
C MET A 315 2.63 8.49 12.93
N GLY A 316 2.04 9.69 12.96
CA GLY A 316 2.19 10.71 11.92
C GLY A 316 1.06 10.68 10.91
N THR A 317 0.60 11.86 10.50
CA THR A 317 -0.45 12.02 9.49
C THR A 317 0.00 13.02 8.44
N ASN A 318 -0.22 12.72 7.17
CA ASN A 318 -0.17 13.72 6.11
C ASN A 318 -1.55 14.37 5.99
N SER A 319 -1.84 15.33 6.88
CA SER A 319 -2.96 16.23 6.64
C SER A 319 -2.55 17.14 5.49
N MET A 320 -3.02 16.84 4.27
CA MET A 320 -2.84 17.63 3.05
C MET A 320 -3.06 19.14 3.32
N GLY A 321 -2.00 19.84 3.76
CA GLY A 321 -1.95 21.29 3.98
C GLY A 321 -2.54 21.89 5.27
N PHE A 322 -3.05 21.13 6.25
CA PHE A 322 -3.76 21.77 7.39
C PHE A 322 -2.93 22.05 8.65
N ASP A 323 -1.73 21.49 8.80
CA ASP A 323 -0.92 21.70 10.01
C ASP A 323 0.38 22.46 9.77
N ARG A 324 0.31 23.59 9.03
CA ARG A 324 1.34 24.64 9.11
C ARG A 324 1.28 25.46 10.40
N ALA A 325 0.44 25.07 11.37
CA ALA A 325 0.17 25.87 12.56
C ALA A 325 0.69 25.26 13.88
N ARG A 326 1.66 24.33 13.84
CA ARG A 326 2.51 24.02 15.01
C ARG A 326 3.93 23.69 14.57
N ARG A 327 4.69 24.72 14.20
CA ARG A 327 6.14 24.74 14.32
C ARG A 327 6.52 25.85 15.28
#